data_AF-A0A8H4V1I3-F1
#
_entry.id   AF-A0A8H4V1I3-F1
#
_cell.length_a   1.000
_cell.length_b   1.000
_cell.length_c   1.000
_cell.angle_alpha   90.00
_cell.angle_beta   90.00
_cell.angle_gamma   90.00
#
_symmetry.space_group_name_H-M   'P 1'
#
loop_
_entity.id
_entity.type
_entity.pdbx_description
1 polymer ?
#
loop_
_entity_poly.entity_id
_entity_poly.type
_entity_poly.pdbx_seq_one_letter_code
_entity_poly.pdbx_strand_id
1 'polypeptide(L)'
;MSKQNNAVQISGADVAKHNSKESCWIAVRDKVYDITDFLDEHPGGARVILKCAGRDATEDYDAIHPPELIEETLPASAFKGTVDPSTLDRPASTKKGAKNVQEDDKPDSDSPPPLSAMLNVRDFEKVAERHLAENAWAYYTAGADDEYSKAEAELA
;
A
#
# COMPACT_ATOMS: atom_id res chain seq x y z
N MET A 1 -5.51 -22.91 -30.46
CA MET A 1 -6.90 -22.43 -30.31
C MET A 1 -6.91 -21.34 -29.23
N SER A 2 -6.65 -20.11 -29.64
CA SER A 2 -6.55 -18.97 -28.74
C SER A 2 -7.96 -18.52 -28.36
N LYS A 3 -8.39 -18.79 -27.12
CA LYS A 3 -9.63 -18.22 -26.60
C LYS A 3 -9.42 -16.71 -26.48
N GLN A 4 -9.99 -15.95 -27.40
CA GLN A 4 -10.18 -14.51 -27.24
C GLN A 4 -11.12 -14.32 -26.06
N ASN A 5 -10.55 -14.01 -24.88
CA ASN A 5 -11.33 -13.53 -23.76
C ASN A 5 -11.92 -12.19 -24.19
N ASN A 6 -13.25 -12.12 -24.28
CA ASN A 6 -13.99 -10.91 -24.55
C ASN A 6 -13.88 -10.02 -23.29
N ALA A 7 -12.73 -9.37 -23.10
CA ALA A 7 -12.49 -8.51 -21.97
C ALA A 7 -13.43 -7.31 -22.08
N VAL A 8 -14.36 -7.20 -21.13
CA VAL A 8 -15.25 -6.06 -21.04
C VAL A 8 -14.37 -4.83 -20.80
N GLN A 9 -14.39 -3.90 -21.76
CA GLN A 9 -13.72 -2.62 -21.59
C GLN A 9 -14.60 -1.69 -20.77
N ILE A 10 -14.07 -1.22 -19.66
CA ILE A 10 -14.72 -0.30 -18.73
C ILE A 10 -14.04 1.05 -18.88
N SER A 11 -14.82 2.14 -18.93
CA SER A 11 -14.25 3.48 -18.97
C SER A 11 -13.86 3.94 -17.56
N GLY A 12 -12.84 4.78 -17.42
CA GLY A 12 -12.52 5.36 -16.11
C GLY A 12 -13.66 6.19 -15.52
N ALA A 13 -14.53 6.76 -16.37
CA ALA A 13 -15.75 7.43 -15.93
C ALA A 13 -16.78 6.46 -15.32
N ASP A 14 -16.81 5.20 -15.76
CA ASP A 14 -17.62 4.17 -15.12
C ASP A 14 -17.02 3.75 -13.78
N VAL A 15 -15.70 3.55 -13.71
CA VAL A 15 -15.00 3.26 -12.45
C VAL A 15 -15.27 4.37 -11.41
N ALA A 16 -15.19 5.64 -11.82
CA ALA A 16 -15.41 6.80 -10.94
C ALA A 16 -16.81 6.87 -10.30
N LYS A 17 -17.82 6.18 -10.85
CA LYS A 17 -19.17 6.09 -10.25
C LYS A 17 -19.21 5.21 -9.00
N HIS A 18 -18.23 4.33 -8.85
CA HIS A 18 -18.15 3.36 -7.76
C HIS A 18 -17.12 3.82 -6.72
N ASN A 19 -17.44 4.92 -6.03
CA ASN A 19 -16.55 5.60 -5.08
C ASN A 19 -17.07 5.64 -3.62
N SER A 20 -18.01 4.77 -3.25
CA SER A 20 -18.60 4.72 -1.90
C SER A 20 -18.42 3.36 -1.23
N LYS A 21 -18.74 3.25 0.07
CA LYS A 21 -18.62 1.97 0.81
C LYS A 21 -19.57 0.91 0.26
N GLU A 22 -20.73 1.32 -0.23
CA GLU A 22 -21.77 0.45 -0.77
C GLU A 22 -21.50 0.04 -2.23
N SER A 23 -20.53 0.69 -2.87
CA SER A 23 -20.21 0.52 -4.28
C SER A 23 -18.79 1.04 -4.54
N CYS A 24 -17.80 0.16 -4.38
CA CYS A 24 -16.38 0.51 -4.41
C CYS A 24 -15.63 -0.30 -5.47
N TRP A 25 -15.22 0.37 -6.54
CA TRP A 25 -14.34 -0.22 -7.55
C TRP A 25 -12.98 0.46 -7.54
N ILE A 26 -11.93 -0.31 -7.83
CA ILE A 26 -10.58 0.23 -8.05
C ILE A 26 -10.02 -0.31 -9.36
N ALA A 27 -9.13 0.47 -9.96
CA ALA A 27 -8.27 -0.02 -11.03
C ALA A 27 -6.87 -0.31 -10.47
N VAL A 28 -6.32 -1.48 -10.79
CA VAL A 28 -4.94 -1.87 -10.48
C VAL A 28 -4.34 -2.48 -11.74
N ARG A 29 -3.29 -1.87 -12.28
CA ARG A 29 -2.60 -2.28 -13.53
C ARG A 29 -3.58 -2.57 -14.67
N ASP A 30 -4.39 -1.58 -15.01
CA ASP A 30 -5.39 -1.60 -16.08
C ASP A 30 -6.53 -2.62 -15.91
N LYS A 31 -6.61 -3.30 -14.75
CA LYS A 31 -7.68 -4.23 -14.38
C LYS A 31 -8.61 -3.60 -13.36
N VAL A 32 -9.91 -3.73 -13.57
CA VAL A 32 -10.94 -3.18 -12.68
C VAL A 32 -11.49 -4.29 -11.78
N TYR A 33 -11.49 -4.01 -10.48
CA TYR A 33 -11.97 -4.91 -9.45
C TYR A 33 -13.06 -4.25 -8.62
N ASP A 34 -14.12 -5.00 -8.36
CA ASP A 34 -15.15 -4.66 -7.40
C ASP A 34 -14.78 -5.24 -6.05
N ILE A 35 -14.45 -4.37 -5.12
CA ILE A 35 -13.91 -4.71 -3.81
C ILE A 35 -14.91 -4.39 -2.70
N THR A 36 -16.15 -4.06 -3.05
CA THR A 36 -17.22 -3.68 -2.13
C THR A 36 -17.36 -4.68 -0.99
N ASP A 37 -17.47 -5.97 -1.31
CA ASP A 37 -17.63 -7.04 -0.32
C ASP A 37 -16.36 -7.30 0.49
N PHE A 38 -15.18 -6.96 -0.07
CA PHE A 38 -13.88 -7.18 0.57
C PHE A 38 -13.46 -6.04 1.53
N LEU A 39 -14.15 -4.90 1.51
CA LEU A 39 -13.76 -3.71 2.28
C LEU A 39 -13.55 -3.99 3.77
N ASP A 40 -14.50 -4.71 4.38
CA ASP A 40 -14.47 -5.00 5.82
C ASP A 40 -13.53 -6.18 6.17
N GLU A 41 -13.12 -6.97 5.18
CA GLU A 41 -12.17 -8.08 5.33
C GLU A 41 -10.71 -7.67 5.06
N HIS A 42 -10.50 -6.48 4.51
CA HIS A 42 -9.17 -6.00 4.16
C HIS A 42 -8.26 -5.86 5.40
N PRO A 43 -7.11 -6.57 5.49
CA PRO A 43 -6.23 -6.53 6.65
C PRO A 43 -5.65 -5.14 6.97
N GLY A 44 -5.45 -4.29 5.96
CA GLY A 44 -5.04 -2.89 6.14
C GLY A 44 -6.19 -1.94 6.53
N GLY A 45 -7.41 -2.48 6.67
CA GLY A 45 -8.64 -1.77 6.98
C GLY A 45 -9.34 -1.13 5.78
N ALA A 46 -10.66 -0.96 5.85
CA ALA A 46 -11.46 -0.39 4.77
C ALA A 46 -11.06 1.05 4.39
N ARG A 47 -10.61 1.85 5.36
CA ARG A 47 -10.36 3.28 5.19
C ARG A 47 -9.28 3.60 4.16
N VAL A 48 -8.26 2.75 4.00
CA VAL A 48 -7.20 3.00 3.02
C VAL A 48 -7.70 2.74 1.61
N ILE A 49 -8.50 1.70 1.41
CA ILE A 49 -9.12 1.39 0.12
C ILE A 49 -10.09 2.51 -0.30
N LEU A 50 -10.93 2.98 0.64
CA LEU A 50 -11.94 4.00 0.35
C LEU A 50 -11.35 5.33 -0.14
N LYS A 51 -10.08 5.62 0.15
CA LYS A 51 -9.38 6.80 -0.40
C LYS A 51 -9.11 6.69 -1.89
N CYS A 52 -8.99 5.46 -2.40
CA CYS A 52 -8.72 5.16 -3.80
C CYS A 52 -9.98 4.67 -4.54
N ALA A 53 -11.14 4.67 -3.87
CA ALA A 53 -12.40 4.24 -4.45
C ALA A 53 -12.76 5.05 -5.70
N GLY A 54 -13.10 4.36 -6.78
CA GLY A 54 -13.41 4.92 -8.09
C GLY A 54 -12.20 5.42 -8.87
N ARG A 55 -10.97 5.04 -8.50
CA ARG A 55 -9.73 5.57 -9.09
C ARG A 55 -8.72 4.49 -9.41
N ASP A 56 -7.63 4.89 -10.05
CA ASP A 56 -6.43 4.08 -10.19
C ASP A 56 -5.67 4.03 -8.87
N ALA A 57 -5.55 2.82 -8.31
CA ALA A 57 -4.88 2.53 -7.05
C ALA A 57 -3.54 1.80 -7.26
N THR A 58 -3.02 1.75 -8.49
CA THR A 58 -1.82 0.95 -8.83
C THR A 58 -0.60 1.36 -8.01
N GLU A 59 -0.31 2.66 -7.88
CA GLU A 59 0.84 3.15 -7.10
C GLU A 59 0.71 2.81 -5.62
N ASP A 60 -0.47 3.03 -5.03
CA ASP A 60 -0.75 2.70 -3.64
C ASP A 60 -0.70 1.19 -3.38
N TYR A 61 -1.21 0.37 -4.31
CA TYR A 61 -1.21 -1.08 -4.19
C TYR A 61 0.21 -1.65 -4.28
N ASP A 62 0.97 -1.25 -5.32
CA ASP A 62 2.32 -1.76 -5.60
C ASP A 62 3.33 -1.37 -4.51
N ALA A 63 3.07 -0.29 -3.77
CA ALA A 63 3.92 0.15 -2.68
C ALA A 63 3.90 -0.79 -1.46
N ILE A 64 2.81 -1.54 -1.26
CA ILE A 64 2.61 -2.35 -0.04
C ILE A 64 2.20 -3.80 -0.29
N HIS A 65 1.82 -4.17 -1.52
CA HIS A 65 1.38 -5.52 -1.86
C HIS A 65 2.21 -6.11 -3.01
N PRO A 66 2.46 -7.44 -2.98
CA PRO A 66 3.01 -8.14 -4.12
C PRO A 66 1.97 -8.21 -5.26
N PRO A 67 2.43 -8.30 -6.51
CA PRO A 67 1.57 -8.22 -7.69
C PRO A 67 0.50 -9.30 -7.78
N GLU A 68 0.77 -10.52 -7.29
CA GLU A 68 -0.13 -11.67 -7.45
C GLU A 68 -1.28 -11.68 -6.44
N LEU A 69 -1.16 -10.97 -5.31
CA LEU A 69 -2.05 -11.13 -4.15
C LEU A 69 -3.51 -10.79 -4.46
N ILE A 70 -3.77 -9.83 -5.35
CA ILE A 70 -5.13 -9.42 -5.70
C ILE A 70 -5.90 -10.54 -6.42
N GLU A 71 -5.22 -11.36 -7.21
CA GLU A 71 -5.84 -12.47 -7.95
C GLU A 71 -6.03 -13.72 -7.07
N GLU A 72 -5.23 -13.86 -6.01
CA GLU A 72 -5.34 -14.95 -5.04
C GLU A 72 -6.40 -14.68 -3.96
N THR A 73 -6.50 -13.41 -3.52
CA THR A 73 -7.36 -13.02 -2.40
C THR A 73 -8.80 -12.76 -2.85
N LEU A 74 -8.99 -12.13 -4.01
CA LEU A 74 -10.32 -11.78 -4.49
C LEU A 74 -10.95 -12.94 -5.27
N PRO A 75 -12.28 -13.15 -5.13
CA PRO A 75 -12.97 -14.13 -5.95
C PRO A 75 -12.94 -13.70 -7.43
N ALA A 76 -12.97 -14.67 -8.34
CA ALA A 76 -13.00 -14.39 -9.78
C ALA A 76 -14.19 -13.50 -10.22
N SER A 77 -15.26 -13.44 -9.44
CA SER A 77 -16.42 -12.57 -9.66
C SER A 77 -16.16 -11.08 -9.39
N ALA A 78 -15.11 -10.76 -8.62
CA ALA A 78 -14.71 -9.39 -8.34
C ALA A 78 -14.07 -8.72 -9.56
N PHE A 79 -13.45 -9.49 -10.46
CA PHE A 79 -12.87 -8.96 -11.68
C PHE A 79 -13.96 -8.54 -12.67
N LYS A 80 -14.04 -7.24 -12.98
CA LYS A 80 -15.06 -6.70 -13.90
C LYS A 80 -14.56 -6.59 -15.34
N GLY A 81 -13.28 -6.32 -15.53
CA GLY A 81 -12.72 -6.13 -16.87
C GLY A 81 -11.45 -5.31 -16.91
N THR A 82 -11.13 -4.78 -18.07
CA THR A 82 -9.94 -3.95 -18.31
C THR A 82 -10.35 -2.52 -18.62
N VAL A 83 -9.52 -1.55 -18.24
CA VAL A 83 -9.74 -0.12 -18.47
C VAL A 83 -8.59 0.46 -19.27
N ASP A 84 -8.89 1.45 -20.12
CA ASP A 84 -7.84 2.22 -20.80
C ASP A 84 -7.19 3.21 -19.81
N PRO A 85 -5.87 3.16 -19.60
CA PRO A 85 -5.14 4.01 -18.65
C PRO A 85 -5.29 5.51 -18.92
N SER A 86 -5.68 5.89 -20.14
CA SER A 86 -5.91 7.29 -20.53
C SER A 86 -7.20 7.87 -19.96
N THR A 87 -8.13 7.02 -19.53
CA THR A 87 -9.47 7.41 -19.07
C THR A 87 -9.60 7.49 -17.55
N LEU A 88 -8.58 7.01 -16.81
CA LEU A 88 -8.58 6.94 -15.36
C LEU A 88 -8.13 8.25 -14.71
N ASP A 89 -8.85 8.63 -13.67
CA ASP A 89 -8.39 9.65 -12.72
C ASP A 89 -7.26 9.06 -11.88
N ARG A 90 -6.02 9.33 -12.30
CA ARG A 90 -4.84 9.10 -11.46
C ARG A 90 -4.76 10.22 -10.44
N PRO A 91 -4.78 9.92 -9.12
CA PRO A 91 -4.40 10.94 -8.16
C PRO A 91 -2.98 11.41 -8.52
N ALA A 92 -2.79 12.73 -8.63
CA ALA A 92 -1.46 13.28 -8.87
C ALA A 92 -0.53 12.78 -7.76
N SER A 93 0.43 11.95 -8.12
CA SER A 93 1.41 11.33 -7.21
C SER A 93 1.89 12.36 -6.19
N THR A 94 1.38 12.27 -4.96
CA THR A 94 2.06 12.84 -3.82
C THR A 94 3.30 12.00 -3.63
N LYS A 95 4.39 12.39 -4.29
CA LYS A 95 5.74 11.94 -4.00
C LYS A 95 6.02 12.16 -2.51
N LYS A 96 5.68 11.19 -1.68
CA LYS A 96 6.12 11.10 -0.29
C LYS A 96 6.76 9.74 -0.10
N GLY A 97 8.08 9.71 -0.34
CA GLY A 97 8.94 8.82 0.44
C GLY A 97 9.62 7.65 -0.26
N ALA A 98 9.72 7.58 -1.60
CA ALA A 98 10.75 6.74 -2.21
C ALA A 98 12.02 7.60 -2.44
N LYS A 99 12.83 7.79 -1.38
CA LYS A 99 14.21 8.23 -1.57
C LYS A 99 14.93 7.06 -2.25
N ASN A 100 15.16 7.20 -3.55
CA ASN A 100 16.15 6.42 -4.27
C ASN A 100 17.51 6.80 -3.64
N VAL A 101 18.08 5.92 -2.82
CA VAL A 101 19.39 6.16 -2.20
C VAL A 101 20.42 5.95 -3.29
N GLN A 102 20.81 7.06 -3.90
CA GLN A 102 22.03 7.18 -4.68
C GLN A 102 23.19 7.01 -3.69
N GLU A 103 24.08 6.05 -3.96
CA GLU A 103 25.30 5.80 -3.18
C GLU A 103 26.29 6.95 -3.41
N ASP A 104 26.01 8.10 -2.78
CA ASP A 104 26.89 9.26 -2.79
C ASP A 104 27.73 9.21 -1.50
N ASP A 105 29.02 8.89 -1.66
CA ASP A 105 30.03 8.68 -0.61
C ASP A 105 30.44 9.98 0.13
N LYS A 106 29.45 10.67 0.74
CA LYS A 106 29.65 11.70 1.77
C LYS A 106 28.47 11.65 2.75
N PRO A 107 28.69 11.41 4.06
CA PRO A 107 27.60 11.40 5.01
C PRO A 107 27.07 12.83 5.17
N ASP A 108 25.84 13.07 4.71
CA ASP A 108 25.03 14.15 5.26
C ASP A 108 24.86 13.87 6.77
N SER A 109 24.73 14.92 7.60
CA SER A 109 24.58 14.76 9.06
C SER A 109 23.34 13.98 9.49
N ASP A 110 22.46 13.69 8.53
CA ASP A 110 21.18 12.98 8.66
C ASP A 110 21.18 11.64 7.89
N SER A 111 22.34 11.12 7.52
CA SER A 111 22.48 9.77 6.98
C SER A 111 22.62 8.75 8.13
N PRO A 112 22.07 7.53 8.00
CA PRO A 112 22.28 6.47 8.96
C PRO A 112 23.79 6.19 9.15
N PRO A 113 24.24 5.87 10.38
CA PRO A 113 25.62 5.49 10.63
C PRO A 113 25.99 4.20 9.88
N PRO A 114 27.28 3.95 9.61
CA PRO A 114 27.72 2.71 8.98
C PRO A 114 27.34 1.50 9.83
N LEU A 115 27.04 0.36 9.20
CA LEU A 115 26.62 -0.87 9.88
C LEU A 115 27.62 -1.34 10.96
N SER A 116 28.92 -1.07 10.78
CA SER A 116 29.95 -1.38 11.78
C SER A 116 29.79 -0.63 13.10
N ALA A 117 29.04 0.47 13.12
CA ALA A 117 28.74 1.25 14.33
C ALA A 117 27.49 0.75 15.07
N MET A 118 26.71 -0.17 14.49
CA MET A 118 25.56 -0.79 15.14
C MET A 118 26.04 -1.99 15.97
N LEU A 119 26.14 -1.79 17.28
CA LEU A 119 26.72 -2.80 18.19
C LEU A 119 25.65 -3.73 18.76
N ASN A 120 24.43 -3.24 18.89
CA ASN A 120 23.31 -3.99 19.46
C ASN A 120 21.97 -3.64 18.78
N VAL A 121 20.93 -4.42 19.06
CA VAL A 121 19.59 -4.26 18.48
C VAL A 121 18.97 -2.88 18.76
N ARG A 122 19.26 -2.27 19.92
CA ARG A 122 18.73 -0.95 20.30
C ARG A 122 19.38 0.18 19.51
N ASP A 123 20.57 -0.02 18.97
CA ASP A 123 21.19 0.96 18.07
C ASP A 123 20.40 1.04 16.76
N PHE A 124 19.94 -0.12 16.23
CA PHE A 124 19.06 -0.16 15.05
C PHE A 124 17.72 0.53 15.33
N GLU A 125 17.12 0.30 16.50
CA GLU A 125 15.85 0.92 16.89
C GLU A 125 15.97 2.46 16.95
N LYS A 126 17.04 3.00 17.55
CA LYS A 126 17.29 4.46 17.62
C LYS A 126 17.53 5.09 16.26
N VAL A 127 18.21 4.38 15.36
CA VAL A 127 18.42 4.85 13.99
C VAL A 127 17.09 4.82 13.23
N ALA A 128 16.30 3.76 13.40
CA ALA A 128 14.98 3.63 12.78
C ALA A 128 14.01 4.74 13.24
N GLU A 129 14.00 5.11 14.53
CA GLU A 129 13.18 6.21 15.06
C GLU A 129 13.39 7.54 14.31
N ARG A 130 14.63 7.80 13.87
CA ARG A 130 15.00 9.05 13.20
C ARG A 130 14.75 9.04 11.70
N HIS A 131 14.86 7.87 11.06
CA HIS A 131 14.88 7.75 9.61
C HIS A 131 13.65 7.09 8.99
N LEU A 132 12.83 6.38 9.76
CA LEU A 132 11.55 5.84 9.28
C LEU A 132 10.49 6.93 9.19
N ALA A 133 9.56 6.78 8.24
CA ALA A 133 8.37 7.61 8.20
C ALA A 133 7.53 7.40 9.47
N GLU A 134 6.88 8.46 9.97
CA GLU A 134 6.11 8.42 11.23
C GLU A 134 5.08 7.28 11.28
N ASN A 135 4.40 7.01 10.17
CA ASN A 135 3.43 5.93 10.06
C ASN A 135 4.08 4.54 10.11
N ALA A 136 5.28 4.37 9.53
CA ALA A 136 6.02 3.12 9.59
C ALA A 136 6.60 2.89 10.99
N TRP A 137 7.15 3.94 11.61
CA TRP A 137 7.61 3.89 13.00
C TRP A 137 6.46 3.49 13.94
N ALA A 138 5.34 4.21 13.88
CA ALA A 138 4.16 3.89 14.67
C ALA A 138 3.66 2.46 14.45
N TYR A 139 3.68 1.95 13.21
CA TYR A 139 3.27 0.59 12.92
C TYR A 139 4.20 -0.46 13.56
N TYR A 140 5.51 -0.25 13.52
CA TYR A 140 6.47 -1.20 14.09
C TYR A 140 6.60 -1.10 15.61
N THR A 141 6.39 0.08 16.19
CA THR A 141 6.62 0.29 17.62
C THR A 141 5.35 0.29 18.45
N ALA A 142 4.17 0.46 17.89
CA ALA A 142 2.95 0.46 18.70
C ALA A 142 2.71 -0.91 19.37
N GLY A 143 2.20 -0.87 20.60
CA GLY A 143 1.63 -2.01 21.32
C GLY A 143 0.11 -1.96 21.33
N ALA A 144 -0.50 -2.99 21.92
CA ALA A 144 -1.96 -2.99 22.15
C ALA A 144 -2.33 -2.09 23.33
N ASP A 145 -3.44 -1.35 23.19
CA ASP A 145 -4.03 -0.47 24.21
C ASP A 145 -3.04 0.50 24.87
N ASP A 146 -2.60 0.21 26.10
CA ASP A 146 -1.69 1.02 26.92
C ASP A 146 -0.21 0.57 26.83
N GLU A 147 0.06 -0.41 25.97
CA GLU A 147 1.38 -1.03 25.73
C GLU A 147 2.00 -1.74 26.96
N TYR A 148 1.23 -1.97 28.03
CA TYR A 148 1.77 -2.55 29.28
C TYR A 148 2.43 -3.91 29.05
N SER A 149 1.75 -4.82 28.34
CA SER A 149 2.30 -6.16 28.06
C SER A 149 3.56 -6.13 27.20
N LYS A 150 3.70 -5.12 26.32
CA LYS A 150 4.91 -4.95 25.51
C LYS A 150 6.07 -4.53 26.42
N ALA A 151 5.85 -3.55 27.30
CA ALA A 151 6.87 -3.08 28.24
C ALA A 151 7.34 -4.20 29.19
N GLU A 152 6.42 -4.99 29.74
CA GLU A 152 6.77 -6.13 30.60
C GLU A 152 7.60 -7.19 29.86
N ALA A 153 7.29 -7.46 28.58
CA ALA A 153 8.04 -8.41 27.78
C ALA A 153 9.49 -7.96 27.49
N GLU A 154 9.77 -6.65 27.52
CA GLU A 154 11.14 -6.13 27.39
C GLU A 154 11.95 -6.19 28.70
N LEU A 155 11.26 -6.30 29.85
CA LEU A 155 11.88 -6.38 31.18
C LEU A 155 12.17 -7.81 31.64
N ALA A 156 11.56 -8.82 30.99
CA ALA A 156 11.72 -10.24 31.28
C ALA A 156 12.96 -10.87 30.63
#